data_AF-A0A539DB48-F1
#
_entry.id   AF-A0A539DB48-F1
#
_cell.length_a   1.000
_cell.length_b   1.000
_cell.length_c   1.000
_cell.angle_alpha   90.00
_cell.angle_beta   90.00
_cell.angle_gamma   90.00
#
_symmetry.space_group_name_H-M   'P 1'
#
loop_
_entity.id
_entity.type
_entity.pdbx_description
1 polymer ?
#
loop_
_entity_poly.entity_id
_entity_poly.type
_entity_poly.pdbx_seq_one_letter_code
_entity_poly.pdbx_strand_id
1 'polypeptide(L)'
;MKLAVWAALGALAVCVACGPQAGTTDATKAAEASCPDDGPRLPGTGLCQRTALLMLQHAEGAQSVEYPEGCSASVNETMLPGDEALIYSAAKCGEVTTKLAYAGGAHSASISYETSAMGHSTEDEIIRLFGVDPDPQGALKEQIAALPAAERATCEIRLAGGDGWPADALVIAPTAAARARMPKNEPIAACGPLGLDEDSARYWRIRQGYAWLFDLGQDVAGFDPASVTVITKGADGSWSARK
;
A
#
# COMPACT_ATOMS: atom_id res chain seq x y z
N MET A 1 -10.03 -40.25 57.19
CA MET A 1 -11.04 -41.34 57.31
C MET A 1 -11.33 -41.84 55.91
N LYS A 2 -11.11 -43.15 55.67
CA LYS A 2 -11.80 -44.12 54.79
C LYS A 2 -12.20 -43.70 53.35
N LEU A 3 -12.17 -44.51 52.29
CA LEU A 3 -11.57 -45.78 51.82
C LEU A 3 -12.34 -46.13 50.50
N ALA A 4 -11.79 -47.03 49.68
CA ALA A 4 -12.39 -47.75 48.53
C ALA A 4 -12.30 -47.01 47.17
N VAL A 5 -11.48 -47.40 46.18
CA VAL A 5 -11.17 -48.73 45.56
C VAL A 5 -12.40 -49.43 45.03
N TRP A 6 -12.58 -49.44 43.70
CA TRP A 6 -13.11 -50.57 42.92
C TRP A 6 -12.41 -50.63 41.56
N ALA A 7 -11.99 -51.85 41.21
CA ALA A 7 -11.34 -52.26 39.97
C ALA A 7 -12.23 -53.28 39.24
N ALA A 8 -12.19 -53.29 37.90
CA ALA A 8 -12.45 -54.43 37.01
C ALA A 8 -12.11 -53.97 35.57
N LEU A 9 -11.01 -54.37 34.92
CA LEU A 9 -10.70 -55.65 34.24
C LEU A 9 -11.73 -56.10 33.18
N GLY A 10 -11.29 -56.13 31.91
CA GLY A 10 -11.99 -56.80 30.81
C GLY A 10 -11.31 -56.69 29.42
N ALA A 11 -10.39 -57.63 29.15
CA ALA A 11 -9.95 -58.24 27.86
C ALA A 11 -9.89 -57.40 26.56
N LEU A 12 -8.70 -57.14 25.98
CA LEU A 12 -7.90 -57.96 25.02
C LEU A 12 -8.63 -58.44 23.75
N ALA A 13 -8.37 -57.78 22.62
CA ALA A 13 -8.38 -58.37 21.28
C ALA A 13 -7.07 -58.00 20.57
N VAL A 14 -6.24 -59.02 20.34
CA VAL A 14 -4.97 -58.96 19.62
C VAL A 14 -5.25 -59.26 18.15
N CYS A 15 -4.93 -58.33 17.25
CA CYS A 15 -4.68 -58.64 15.84
C CYS A 15 -3.25 -58.20 15.50
N VAL A 16 -2.36 -59.18 15.47
CA VAL A 16 -1.02 -59.10 14.90
C VAL A 16 -1.16 -59.10 13.38
N ALA A 17 -0.72 -58.02 12.73
CA ALA A 17 -0.37 -58.03 11.32
C ALA A 17 0.97 -57.29 11.16
N CYS A 18 2.06 -58.06 11.20
CA CYS A 18 3.38 -57.60 10.75
C CYS A 18 3.49 -57.83 9.25
N GLY A 19 3.58 -56.74 8.48
CA GLY A 19 4.08 -56.73 7.11
C GLY A 19 4.98 -55.50 6.94
N PRO A 20 6.25 -55.64 6.53
CA PRO A 20 7.17 -54.52 6.39
C PRO A 20 7.05 -53.90 5.00
N GLN A 21 6.62 -52.65 4.92
CA GLN A 21 6.97 -51.76 3.82
C GLN A 21 7.60 -50.49 4.39
N ALA A 22 8.93 -50.49 4.33
CA ALA A 22 9.71 -49.27 4.30
C ALA A 22 9.31 -48.48 3.05
N GLY A 23 9.02 -47.20 3.24
CA GLY A 23 8.64 -46.31 2.16
C GLY A 23 8.27 -44.95 2.69
N THR A 24 9.32 -44.16 2.97
CA THR A 24 9.33 -42.70 2.83
C THR A 24 8.21 -41.91 3.51
N THR A 25 8.57 -41.24 4.61
CA THR A 25 8.24 -39.82 4.84
C THR A 25 6.99 -39.32 4.09
N ASP A 26 5.84 -39.32 4.73
CA ASP A 26 4.83 -38.28 4.53
C ASP A 26 5.55 -36.95 4.86
N ALA A 27 6.09 -36.12 3.96
CA ALA A 27 5.66 -35.65 2.64
C ALA A 27 4.23 -35.11 2.56
N THR A 28 3.43 -35.19 3.63
CA THR A 28 2.21 -34.40 3.80
C THR A 28 2.47 -33.07 4.54
N LYS A 29 3.75 -32.74 4.76
CA LYS A 29 4.24 -31.39 5.13
C LYS A 29 5.23 -30.85 4.09
N ALA A 30 5.16 -31.36 2.86
CA ALA A 30 5.96 -30.91 1.72
C ALA A 30 5.07 -30.14 0.73
N ALA A 31 4.44 -29.04 1.19
CA ALA A 31 3.83 -28.03 0.33
C ALA A 31 3.44 -26.73 1.08
N GLU A 32 4.11 -26.36 2.16
CA GLU A 32 4.45 -24.93 2.33
C GLU A 32 5.51 -24.65 1.27
N ALA A 33 5.10 -24.62 -0.01
CA ALA A 33 6.05 -24.53 -1.11
C ALA A 33 6.86 -23.26 -0.88
N SER A 34 8.15 -23.42 -0.58
CA SER A 34 9.12 -22.32 -0.66
C SER A 34 8.89 -21.62 -2.00
N CYS A 35 9.07 -20.31 -2.00
CA CYS A 35 8.92 -19.59 -3.24
C CYS A 35 9.86 -20.18 -4.30
N PRO A 36 9.46 -20.22 -5.59
CA PRO A 36 10.30 -20.79 -6.64
C PRO A 36 11.72 -20.19 -6.71
N ASP A 37 11.89 -19.00 -6.15
CA ASP A 37 13.15 -18.25 -6.08
C ASP A 37 13.74 -18.16 -4.66
N ASP A 38 13.31 -19.04 -3.74
CA ASP A 38 13.68 -19.08 -2.30
C ASP A 38 13.45 -17.78 -1.50
N GLY A 39 12.77 -16.78 -2.09
CA GLY A 39 12.38 -15.56 -1.38
C GLY A 39 11.26 -15.78 -0.34
N PRO A 40 11.12 -14.91 0.66
CA PRO A 40 10.03 -15.02 1.63
C PRO A 40 8.68 -14.73 0.96
N ARG A 41 7.62 -15.25 1.57
CA ARG A 41 6.24 -14.88 1.23
C ARG A 41 5.84 -13.62 1.98
N LEU A 42 5.02 -12.79 1.33
CA LEU A 42 4.35 -11.68 1.99
C LEU A 42 3.31 -12.22 3.00
N PRO A 43 3.24 -11.67 4.22
CA PRO A 43 2.56 -12.31 5.35
C PRO A 43 1.02 -12.31 5.27
N GLY A 44 0.41 -11.32 4.65
CA GLY A 44 -1.03 -11.17 4.45
C GLY A 44 -1.53 -11.84 3.16
N THR A 45 -0.90 -11.60 2.01
CA THR A 45 -1.37 -12.19 0.74
C THR A 45 -0.85 -13.60 0.50
N GLY A 46 0.26 -13.98 1.14
CA GLY A 46 0.97 -15.24 0.90
C GLY A 46 1.75 -15.26 -0.42
N LEU A 47 1.78 -14.16 -1.17
CA LEU A 47 2.51 -14.07 -2.44
C LEU A 47 4.02 -14.17 -2.23
N CYS A 48 4.70 -14.82 -3.16
CA CYS A 48 6.15 -14.76 -3.21
C CYS A 48 6.62 -13.35 -3.58
N GLN A 49 7.67 -12.84 -2.95
CA GLN A 49 8.18 -11.48 -3.21
C GLN A 49 8.42 -11.21 -4.71
N ARG A 50 9.00 -12.16 -5.46
CA ARG A 50 9.20 -12.02 -6.91
C ARG A 50 7.89 -11.92 -7.69
N THR A 51 6.88 -12.73 -7.33
CA THR A 51 5.55 -12.64 -7.94
C THR A 51 4.91 -11.28 -7.67
N ALA A 52 4.99 -10.78 -6.44
CA ALA A 52 4.47 -9.46 -6.08
C ALA A 52 5.23 -8.33 -6.80
N LEU A 53 6.56 -8.44 -6.94
CA LEU A 53 7.37 -7.48 -7.69
C LEU A 53 6.90 -7.33 -9.14
N LEU A 54 6.58 -8.44 -9.80
CA LEU A 54 6.06 -8.44 -11.17
C LEU A 54 4.64 -7.87 -11.29
N MET A 55 3.91 -7.76 -10.18
CA MET A 55 2.59 -7.15 -10.14
C MET A 55 2.65 -5.63 -9.92
N LEU A 56 3.79 -5.06 -9.50
CA LEU A 56 3.92 -3.61 -9.30
C LEU A 56 3.73 -2.86 -10.61
N GLN A 57 2.75 -1.97 -10.64
CA GLN A 57 2.45 -1.09 -11.74
C GLN A 57 3.07 0.29 -11.48
N HIS A 58 4.32 0.46 -11.91
CA HIS A 58 5.03 1.73 -11.82
C HIS A 58 4.38 2.78 -12.73
N ALA A 59 4.25 4.00 -12.20
CA ALA A 59 3.72 5.11 -12.96
C ALA A 59 4.68 5.53 -14.08
N GLU A 60 4.14 5.80 -15.26
CA GLU A 60 4.93 6.35 -16.37
C GLU A 60 5.43 7.76 -16.02
N GLY A 61 6.65 8.10 -16.43
CA GLY A 61 7.27 9.41 -16.22
C GLY A 61 7.79 9.66 -14.80
N ALA A 62 7.40 8.85 -13.82
CA ALA A 62 7.89 8.97 -12.46
C ALA A 62 9.37 8.55 -12.37
N GLN A 63 10.15 9.33 -11.63
CA GLN A 63 11.51 8.92 -11.27
C GLN A 63 11.44 7.87 -10.16
N SER A 64 12.20 6.79 -10.31
CA SER A 64 12.36 5.79 -9.26
C SER A 64 13.02 6.41 -8.03
N VAL A 65 12.54 6.02 -6.85
CA VAL A 65 13.15 6.46 -5.59
C VAL A 65 14.55 5.87 -5.45
N GLU A 66 15.53 6.74 -5.28
CA GLU A 66 16.90 6.36 -4.95
C GLU A 66 17.07 6.33 -3.43
N TYR A 67 17.28 5.14 -2.88
CA TYR A 67 17.52 4.97 -1.45
C TYR A 67 18.99 5.23 -1.11
N PRO A 68 19.28 5.78 0.09
CA PRO A 68 20.65 6.04 0.52
C PRO A 68 21.48 4.76 0.69
N GLU A 69 22.80 4.91 0.84
CA GLU A 69 23.71 3.78 1.04
C GLU A 69 23.29 2.93 2.25
N GLY A 70 23.32 1.60 2.09
CA GLY A 70 22.88 0.65 3.12
C GLY A 70 21.38 0.34 3.09
N CYS A 71 20.62 0.99 2.20
CA CYS A 71 19.22 0.69 1.93
C CYS A 71 19.03 0.03 0.56
N SER A 72 17.97 -0.76 0.44
CA SER A 72 17.59 -1.46 -0.79
C SER A 72 16.08 -1.45 -0.99
N ALA A 73 15.63 -1.63 -2.23
CA ALA A 73 14.22 -1.82 -2.53
C ALA A 73 13.80 -3.26 -2.20
N SER A 74 12.66 -3.42 -1.53
CA SER A 74 12.02 -4.72 -1.30
C SER A 74 10.51 -4.58 -1.42
N VAL A 75 9.79 -5.61 -1.87
CA VAL A 75 8.34 -5.54 -1.96
C VAL A 75 7.72 -5.78 -0.59
N ASN A 76 6.77 -4.93 -0.22
CA ASN A 76 5.97 -5.10 0.98
C ASN A 76 4.48 -4.90 0.67
N GLU A 77 3.63 -5.14 1.65
CA GLU A 77 2.19 -5.04 1.50
C GLU A 77 1.46 -4.46 2.71
N THR A 78 0.24 -3.99 2.46
CA THR A 78 -0.72 -3.53 3.46
C THR A 78 -2.08 -4.08 3.08
N MET A 79 -2.71 -4.83 3.99
CA MET A 79 -4.05 -5.37 3.73
C MET A 79 -5.09 -4.25 3.73
N LEU A 80 -5.99 -4.30 2.75
CA LEU A 80 -7.13 -3.39 2.62
C LEU A 80 -8.44 -4.18 2.88
N PRO A 81 -9.55 -3.50 3.22
CA PRO A 81 -10.86 -4.16 3.30
C PRO A 81 -11.29 -4.78 1.96
N GLY A 82 -12.15 -5.81 2.01
CA GLY A 82 -12.81 -6.33 0.81
C GLY A 82 -11.94 -7.21 -0.09
N ASP A 83 -11.10 -8.06 0.49
CA ASP A 83 -10.18 -8.96 -0.24
C ASP A 83 -9.21 -8.21 -1.17
N GLU A 84 -8.80 -7.01 -0.74
CA GLU A 84 -7.80 -6.19 -1.41
C GLU A 84 -6.51 -6.12 -0.58
N ALA A 85 -5.39 -5.90 -1.25
CA ALA A 85 -4.14 -5.53 -0.62
C ALA A 85 -3.43 -4.47 -1.46
N LEU A 86 -2.69 -3.60 -0.79
CA LEU A 86 -1.76 -2.68 -1.40
C LEU A 86 -0.38 -3.32 -1.42
N ILE A 87 0.24 -3.45 -2.58
CA ILE A 87 1.65 -3.82 -2.73
C ILE A 87 2.45 -2.62 -3.22
N TYR A 88 3.68 -2.50 -2.75
CA TYR A 88 4.57 -1.38 -3.05
C TYR A 88 6.04 -1.78 -2.89
N SER A 89 6.93 -1.08 -3.59
CA SER A 89 8.36 -1.12 -3.36
C SER A 89 8.70 -0.27 -2.14
N ALA A 90 9.27 -0.88 -1.11
CA ALA A 90 9.57 -0.30 0.19
C ALA A 90 11.09 -0.24 0.41
N ALA A 91 11.55 0.79 1.12
CA ALA A 91 12.91 0.86 1.61
C ALA A 91 13.14 -0.25 2.65
N LYS A 92 14.24 -0.98 2.51
CA LYS A 92 14.80 -1.87 3.52
C LYS A 92 16.22 -1.45 3.85
N CYS A 93 16.44 -1.02 5.08
CA CYS A 93 17.73 -0.55 5.59
C CYS A 93 18.15 -1.47 6.75
N GLY A 94 19.16 -2.31 6.52
CA GLY A 94 19.49 -3.40 7.43
C GLY A 94 18.31 -4.37 7.62
N GLU A 95 17.89 -4.56 8.88
CA GLU A 95 16.77 -5.45 9.24
C GLU A 95 15.41 -4.74 9.24
N VAL A 96 15.37 -3.41 9.10
CA VAL A 96 14.12 -2.65 9.10
C VAL A 96 13.62 -2.48 7.67
N THR A 97 12.39 -2.90 7.43
CA THR A 97 11.67 -2.67 6.17
C THR A 97 10.52 -1.71 6.43
N THR A 98 10.38 -0.70 5.59
CA THR A 98 9.25 0.22 5.67
C THR A 98 7.95 -0.56 5.47
N LYS A 99 6.98 -0.33 6.35
CA LYS A 99 5.65 -0.90 6.29
C LYS A 99 4.63 0.21 6.45
N LEU A 100 3.61 0.17 5.60
CA LEU A 100 2.50 1.11 5.61
C LEU A 100 1.30 0.51 6.36
N ALA A 101 0.57 1.35 7.08
CA ALA A 101 -0.69 0.99 7.75
C ALA A 101 -1.87 1.64 7.04
N TYR A 102 -2.98 0.92 6.96
CA TYR A 102 -4.26 1.44 6.46
C TYR A 102 -5.19 1.77 7.63
N ALA A 103 -5.85 2.91 7.57
CA ALA A 103 -6.98 3.24 8.43
C ALA A 103 -8.18 3.73 7.61
N GLY A 104 -9.32 3.05 7.77
CA GLY A 104 -10.57 3.44 7.12
C GLY A 104 -11.23 4.62 7.82
N GLY A 105 -11.74 5.57 7.06
CA GLY A 105 -12.55 6.69 7.54
C GLY A 105 -13.89 6.81 6.81
N ALA A 106 -14.75 7.72 7.29
CA ALA A 106 -16.12 7.86 6.79
C ALA A 106 -16.20 8.36 5.33
N HIS A 107 -15.25 9.19 4.90
CA HIS A 107 -15.23 9.81 3.57
C HIS A 107 -13.95 9.51 2.77
N SER A 108 -12.90 9.11 3.46
CA SER A 108 -11.61 8.75 2.88
C SER A 108 -10.94 7.73 3.78
N ALA A 109 -9.99 6.98 3.23
CA ALA A 109 -9.05 6.20 4.01
C ALA A 109 -7.69 6.88 4.05
N SER A 110 -6.93 6.61 5.09
CA SER A 110 -5.58 7.09 5.27
C SER A 110 -4.58 5.94 5.21
N ILE A 111 -3.39 6.24 4.71
CA ILE A 111 -2.21 5.41 4.84
C ILE A 111 -1.11 6.23 5.49
N SER A 112 -0.53 5.67 6.54
CA SER A 112 0.63 6.21 7.25
C SER A 112 1.74 5.16 7.32
N TYR A 113 2.91 5.54 7.83
CA TYR A 113 3.93 4.56 8.18
C TYR A 113 3.51 3.77 9.43
N GLU A 114 3.53 2.45 9.35
CA GLU A 114 3.54 1.57 10.54
C GLU A 114 4.96 1.45 11.09
N THR A 115 5.93 1.27 10.17
CA THR A 115 7.37 1.21 10.44
C THR A 115 8.07 1.94 9.30
N SER A 116 9.09 2.74 9.61
CA SER A 116 9.90 3.43 8.60
C SER A 116 11.36 3.02 8.69
N ALA A 117 11.91 2.45 7.62
CA ALA A 117 13.34 2.16 7.52
C ALA A 117 14.20 3.43 7.42
N MET A 118 13.58 4.57 7.13
CA MET A 118 14.25 5.86 6.93
C MET A 118 13.92 6.88 8.03
N GLY A 119 13.28 6.45 9.12
CA GLY A 119 13.05 7.28 10.31
C GLY A 119 11.91 8.29 10.20
N HIS A 120 11.00 8.13 9.23
CA HIS A 120 9.78 8.94 9.17
C HIS A 120 8.84 8.68 10.36
N SER A 121 8.05 9.69 10.70
CA SER A 121 7.00 9.59 11.72
C SER A 121 5.92 8.60 11.30
N THR A 122 5.41 7.83 12.26
CA THR A 122 4.24 6.96 12.07
C THR A 122 2.91 7.70 12.20
N GLU A 123 2.94 8.96 12.65
CA GLU A 123 1.77 9.83 12.81
C GLU A 123 1.40 10.55 11.52
N ASP A 124 2.32 10.65 10.56
CA ASP A 124 2.13 11.38 9.32
C ASP A 124 1.29 10.55 8.33
N GLU A 125 0.18 11.13 7.89
CA GLU A 125 -0.58 10.60 6.76
C GLU A 125 0.14 10.96 5.47
N ILE A 126 0.57 9.94 4.72
CA ILE A 126 1.36 10.10 3.50
C ILE A 126 0.55 9.81 2.24
N ILE A 127 -0.56 9.08 2.38
CA ILE A 127 -1.51 8.87 1.31
C ILE A 127 -2.93 8.96 1.86
N ARG A 128 -3.80 9.68 1.16
CA ARG A 128 -5.24 9.66 1.37
C ARG A 128 -5.95 9.07 0.17
N LEU A 129 -6.87 8.14 0.40
CA LEU A 129 -7.61 7.45 -0.65
C LEU A 129 -9.08 7.86 -0.62
N PHE A 130 -9.63 8.11 -1.79
CA PHE A 130 -11.04 8.39 -2.01
C PHE A 130 -11.59 7.44 -3.07
N GLY A 131 -12.84 7.01 -2.93
CA GLY A 131 -13.56 6.32 -4.00
C GLY A 131 -13.83 7.26 -5.19
N VAL A 132 -13.95 6.71 -6.39
CA VAL A 132 -14.10 7.48 -7.65
C VAL A 132 -15.35 7.16 -8.47
N ASP A 133 -16.33 6.48 -7.88
CA ASP A 133 -17.60 6.14 -8.55
C ASP A 133 -18.65 7.24 -8.27
N PRO A 134 -19.32 7.83 -9.28
CA PRO A 134 -19.23 7.57 -10.73
C PRO A 134 -18.30 8.51 -11.52
N ASP A 135 -17.74 9.53 -10.87
CA ASP A 135 -16.87 10.53 -11.52
C ASP A 135 -15.41 10.27 -11.12
N PRO A 136 -14.52 9.93 -12.08
CA PRO A 136 -13.11 9.69 -11.80
C PRO A 136 -12.42 10.84 -11.03
N GLN A 137 -12.84 12.08 -11.29
CA GLN A 137 -12.33 13.27 -10.62
C GLN A 137 -13.24 13.77 -9.49
N GLY A 138 -14.28 13.01 -9.12
CA GLY A 138 -15.29 13.41 -8.15
C GLY A 138 -14.68 13.89 -6.84
N ALA A 139 -13.75 13.13 -6.27
CA ALA A 139 -13.04 13.51 -5.03
C ALA A 139 -12.34 14.86 -5.13
N LEU A 140 -11.66 15.17 -6.25
CA LEU A 140 -10.98 16.45 -6.45
C LEU A 140 -11.98 17.59 -6.65
N LYS A 141 -13.05 17.34 -7.40
CA LYS A 141 -14.13 18.32 -7.64
C LYS A 141 -14.87 18.65 -6.34
N GLU A 142 -15.06 17.67 -5.45
CA GLU A 142 -15.61 17.87 -4.12
C GLU A 142 -14.71 18.77 -3.26
N GLN A 143 -13.40 18.58 -3.31
CA GLN A 143 -12.46 19.48 -2.63
C GLN A 143 -12.62 20.92 -3.11
N ILE A 144 -12.67 21.14 -4.43
CA ILE A 144 -12.93 22.47 -5.02
C ILE A 144 -14.30 23.01 -4.59
N ALA A 145 -15.33 22.17 -4.61
CA ALA A 145 -16.71 22.57 -4.27
C ALA A 145 -16.85 23.03 -2.81
N ALA A 146 -16.06 22.44 -1.90
CA ALA A 146 -16.02 22.76 -0.48
C ALA A 146 -15.28 24.07 -0.16
N LEU A 147 -14.52 24.64 -1.11
CA LEU A 147 -13.81 25.90 -0.91
C LEU A 147 -14.78 27.10 -0.81
N PRO A 148 -14.39 28.17 -0.10
CA PRO A 148 -15.09 29.45 -0.16
C PRO A 148 -15.26 29.93 -1.60
N ALA A 149 -16.41 30.53 -1.93
CA ALA A 149 -16.77 30.85 -3.32
C ALA A 149 -15.71 31.68 -4.07
N ALA A 150 -15.04 32.61 -3.39
CA ALA A 150 -13.98 33.44 -3.97
C ALA A 150 -12.72 32.62 -4.32
N GLU A 151 -12.30 31.70 -3.45
CA GLU A 151 -11.16 30.82 -3.68
C GLU A 151 -11.49 29.78 -4.75
N ARG A 152 -12.65 29.14 -4.65
CA ARG A 152 -13.17 28.17 -5.62
C ARG A 152 -13.13 28.69 -7.06
N ALA A 153 -13.50 29.96 -7.27
CA ALA A 153 -13.50 30.59 -8.59
C ALA A 153 -12.11 30.75 -9.20
N THR A 154 -11.05 30.55 -8.41
CA THR A 154 -9.66 30.70 -8.82
C THR A 154 -8.88 29.40 -8.86
N CYS A 155 -9.52 28.27 -8.53
CA CYS A 155 -8.88 26.96 -8.45
C CYS A 155 -9.33 26.02 -9.57
N GLU A 156 -8.41 25.22 -10.09
CA GLU A 156 -8.66 24.26 -11.16
C GLU A 156 -7.91 22.95 -10.91
N ILE A 157 -8.43 21.86 -11.49
CA ILE A 157 -7.71 20.59 -11.58
C ILE A 157 -6.87 20.64 -12.85
N ARG A 158 -5.56 20.41 -12.74
CA ARG A 158 -4.67 20.32 -13.89
C ARG A 158 -3.59 19.27 -13.67
N LEU A 159 -2.90 18.90 -14.74
CA LEU A 159 -1.66 18.15 -14.63
C LEU A 159 -0.66 18.93 -13.78
N ALA A 160 0.02 18.20 -12.92
CA ALA A 160 1.00 18.77 -12.02
C ALA A 160 2.25 19.25 -12.78
N GLY A 161 2.81 18.38 -13.63
CA GLY A 161 3.99 18.66 -14.44
C GLY A 161 5.26 18.90 -13.63
N GLY A 162 5.34 18.38 -12.41
CA GLY A 162 6.55 18.46 -11.57
C GLY A 162 7.65 17.51 -12.06
N ASP A 163 8.91 17.93 -11.93
CA ASP A 163 10.06 17.11 -12.29
C ASP A 163 10.09 15.83 -11.45
N GLY A 164 10.24 14.68 -12.11
CA GLY A 164 10.25 13.35 -11.48
C GLY A 164 8.87 12.85 -11.04
N TRP A 165 7.79 13.62 -11.23
CA TRP A 165 6.43 13.20 -10.88
C TRP A 165 5.85 12.27 -11.96
N PRO A 166 4.91 11.38 -11.59
CA PRO A 166 4.12 10.63 -12.53
C PRO A 166 3.49 11.51 -13.62
N ALA A 167 3.48 11.04 -14.87
CA ALA A 167 2.91 11.77 -16.00
C ALA A 167 1.39 12.01 -15.85
N ASP A 168 0.72 11.17 -15.08
CA ASP A 168 -0.71 11.27 -14.72
C ASP A 168 -0.96 12.05 -13.42
N ALA A 169 0.08 12.63 -12.80
CA ALA A 169 -0.08 13.40 -11.57
C ALA A 169 -0.92 14.66 -11.81
N LEU A 170 -1.88 14.87 -10.93
CA LEU A 170 -2.81 16.00 -10.92
C LEU A 170 -2.59 16.86 -9.68
N VAL A 171 -2.97 18.13 -9.76
CA VAL A 171 -3.04 19.05 -8.63
C VAL A 171 -4.32 19.86 -8.71
N ILE A 172 -4.86 20.24 -7.55
CA ILE A 172 -5.84 21.30 -7.43
C ILE A 172 -5.06 22.58 -7.16
N ALA A 173 -4.94 23.45 -8.16
CA ALA A 173 -4.04 24.59 -8.11
C ALA A 173 -4.74 25.89 -8.53
N PRO A 174 -4.17 27.05 -8.18
CA PRO A 174 -4.64 28.31 -8.72
C PRO A 174 -4.55 28.30 -10.24
N THR A 175 -5.58 28.82 -10.91
CA THR A 175 -5.58 29.12 -12.34
C THR A 175 -4.37 30.00 -12.69
N ALA A 176 -3.90 29.94 -13.93
CA ALA A 176 -2.79 30.78 -14.39
C ALA A 176 -2.99 32.28 -14.09
N ALA A 177 -4.22 32.78 -14.23
CA ALA A 177 -4.56 34.17 -13.93
C ALA A 177 -4.48 34.50 -12.43
N ALA A 178 -4.86 33.56 -11.55
CA ALA A 178 -4.73 33.70 -10.11
C ALA A 178 -3.25 33.59 -9.67
N ARG A 179 -2.52 32.60 -10.18
CA ARG A 179 -1.08 32.41 -9.90
C ARG A 179 -0.25 33.63 -10.29
N ALA A 180 -0.57 34.30 -11.40
CA ALA A 180 0.12 35.50 -11.84
C ALA A 180 0.04 36.69 -10.85
N ARG A 181 -0.91 36.66 -9.91
CA ARG A 181 -1.11 37.70 -8.87
C ARG A 181 -0.50 37.31 -7.53
N MET A 182 0.02 36.10 -7.39
CA MET A 182 0.63 35.58 -6.17
C MET A 182 2.14 35.88 -6.13
N PRO A 183 2.77 35.84 -4.94
CA PRO A 183 4.22 35.91 -4.82
C PRO A 183 4.91 34.87 -5.70
N LYS A 184 5.93 35.30 -6.45
CA LYS A 184 6.69 34.42 -7.36
C LYS A 184 7.94 33.82 -6.74
N ASN A 185 8.40 34.38 -5.62
CA ASN A 185 9.70 34.07 -5.02
C ASN A 185 9.57 33.22 -3.75
N GLU A 186 8.36 32.77 -3.43
CA GLU A 186 8.06 32.00 -2.23
C GLU A 186 7.17 30.82 -2.63
N PRO A 187 7.39 29.63 -2.03
CA PRO A 187 6.47 28.52 -2.13
C PRO A 187 5.05 28.94 -1.71
N ILE A 188 4.05 28.44 -2.40
CA ILE A 188 2.65 28.68 -2.05
C ILE A 188 1.94 27.38 -1.65
N ALA A 189 1.03 27.51 -0.68
CA ALA A 189 -0.06 26.57 -0.44
C ALA A 189 -1.37 27.25 -0.85
N ALA A 190 -2.18 26.59 -1.69
CA ALA A 190 -3.40 27.17 -2.23
C ALA A 190 -4.45 26.13 -2.63
N CYS A 191 -5.70 26.56 -2.73
CA CYS A 191 -6.85 25.75 -3.12
C CYS A 191 -7.22 24.68 -2.07
N GLY A 192 -7.24 25.12 -0.81
CA GLY A 192 -7.58 24.29 0.35
C GLY A 192 -6.49 23.33 0.81
N PRO A 193 -6.79 22.52 1.84
CA PRO A 193 -5.80 21.67 2.52
C PRO A 193 -5.28 20.52 1.66
N LEU A 194 -6.02 20.11 0.63
CA LEU A 194 -5.63 19.04 -0.29
C LEU A 194 -5.28 19.59 -1.69
N GLY A 195 -5.04 20.89 -1.76
CA GLY A 195 -4.62 21.60 -2.95
C GLY A 195 -3.12 21.60 -3.17
N LEU A 196 -2.65 22.52 -3.99
CA LEU A 196 -1.24 22.76 -4.27
C LEU A 196 -0.52 23.14 -2.98
N ASP A 197 0.66 22.57 -2.80
CA ASP A 197 1.60 22.91 -1.75
C ASP A 197 3.00 22.76 -2.34
N GLU A 198 3.65 23.89 -2.62
CA GLU A 198 4.97 23.92 -3.24
C GLU A 198 6.10 23.59 -2.25
N ASP A 199 5.78 23.46 -0.95
CA ASP A 199 6.72 23.02 0.08
C ASP A 199 6.68 21.49 0.31
N SER A 200 5.88 20.74 -0.45
CA SER A 200 5.81 19.28 -0.34
C SER A 200 5.66 18.61 -1.71
N ALA A 201 6.10 17.36 -1.82
CA ALA A 201 5.74 16.49 -2.92
C ALA A 201 4.28 16.01 -2.73
N ARG A 202 3.32 16.92 -2.97
CA ARG A 202 1.88 16.66 -2.88
C ARG A 202 1.22 16.63 -4.25
N TYR A 203 0.61 15.50 -4.59
CA TYR A 203 -0.12 15.33 -5.84
C TYR A 203 -1.21 14.28 -5.79
N TRP A 204 -2.16 14.40 -6.69
CA TRP A 204 -3.24 13.46 -6.90
C TRP A 204 -2.92 12.48 -8.03
N ARG A 205 -3.42 11.25 -7.94
CA ARG A 205 -3.50 10.29 -9.05
C ARG A 205 -4.84 9.58 -9.02
N ILE A 206 -5.37 9.23 -10.18
CA ILE A 206 -6.64 8.50 -10.29
C ILE A 206 -6.38 7.18 -10.99
N ARG A 207 -6.45 6.08 -10.24
CA ARG A 207 -6.14 4.73 -10.75
C ARG A 207 -6.71 3.65 -9.85
N GLN A 208 -6.92 2.46 -10.41
CA GLN A 208 -7.31 1.27 -9.64
C GLN A 208 -8.59 1.46 -8.80
N GLY A 209 -9.51 2.30 -9.30
CA GLY A 209 -10.77 2.61 -8.61
C GLY A 209 -10.66 3.61 -7.45
N TYR A 210 -9.54 4.31 -7.31
CA TYR A 210 -9.32 5.30 -6.25
C TYR A 210 -8.71 6.60 -6.78
N ALA A 211 -9.00 7.70 -6.09
CA ALA A 211 -8.25 8.95 -6.17
C ALA A 211 -7.29 8.96 -4.98
N TRP A 212 -6.00 8.95 -5.29
CA TRP A 212 -4.89 8.89 -4.35
C TRP A 212 -4.32 10.29 -4.22
N LEU A 213 -4.37 10.87 -3.04
CA LEU A 213 -3.58 12.04 -2.70
C LEU A 213 -2.31 11.56 -2.01
N PHE A 214 -1.17 11.75 -2.66
CA PHE A 214 0.15 11.56 -2.05
C PHE A 214 0.57 12.88 -1.41
N ASP A 215 1.06 12.82 -0.18
CA ASP A 215 1.65 13.95 0.53
C ASP A 215 2.92 13.47 1.22
N LEU A 216 4.05 13.61 0.53
CA LEU A 216 5.29 12.93 0.91
C LEU A 216 6.25 13.84 1.67
N GLY A 217 5.87 15.10 1.90
CA GLY A 217 6.77 16.12 2.45
C GLY A 217 7.93 16.44 1.50
N GLN A 218 9.08 16.85 2.07
CA GLN A 218 10.31 17.19 1.33
C GLN A 218 11.35 16.08 1.34
N ASP A 219 11.22 15.14 2.28
CA ASP A 219 12.18 14.04 2.43
C ASP A 219 11.93 12.96 1.39
N VAL A 220 12.96 12.17 1.10
CA VAL A 220 12.81 10.94 0.31
C VAL A 220 11.80 10.04 1.03
N ALA A 221 10.78 9.54 0.34
CA ALA A 221 9.80 8.66 0.95
C ALA A 221 10.38 7.27 1.24
N GLY A 222 9.95 6.63 2.34
CA GLY A 222 10.38 5.28 2.72
C GLY A 222 9.87 4.15 1.81
N PHE A 223 9.22 4.50 0.72
CA PHE A 223 8.65 3.62 -0.30
C PHE A 223 8.63 4.37 -1.64
N ASP A 224 8.45 3.64 -2.74
CA ASP A 224 8.25 4.22 -4.07
C ASP A 224 6.76 4.50 -4.32
N PRO A 225 6.31 5.77 -4.34
CA PRO A 225 4.92 6.14 -4.58
C PRO A 225 4.42 5.73 -5.96
N ALA A 226 5.30 5.67 -6.95
CA ALA A 226 4.95 5.29 -8.31
C ALA A 226 4.58 3.80 -8.39
N SER A 227 5.15 2.97 -7.51
CA SER A 227 4.96 1.51 -7.47
C SER A 227 3.65 1.06 -6.83
N VAL A 228 2.98 1.94 -6.08
CA VAL A 228 1.77 1.62 -5.30
C VAL A 228 0.71 0.98 -6.20
N THR A 229 0.33 -0.26 -5.85
CA THR A 229 -0.59 -1.08 -6.64
C THR A 229 -1.56 -1.83 -5.76
N VAL A 230 -2.86 -1.65 -6.00
CA VAL A 230 -3.92 -2.47 -5.42
C VAL A 230 -3.99 -3.79 -6.16
N ILE A 231 -3.96 -4.88 -5.42
CA ILE A 231 -4.26 -6.23 -5.88
C ILE A 231 -5.56 -6.71 -5.24
N THR A 232 -6.30 -7.53 -5.97
CA THR A 232 -7.59 -8.09 -5.55
C THR A 232 -7.51 -9.60 -5.56
N LYS A 233 -8.17 -10.25 -4.61
CA LYS A 233 -8.31 -11.70 -4.57
C LYS A 233 -9.51 -12.14 -5.39
N GLY A 234 -9.28 -12.97 -6.39
CA GLY A 234 -10.32 -13.61 -7.19
C GLY A 234 -11.08 -14.69 -6.41
N ALA A 235 -12.21 -15.12 -6.96
CA ALA A 235 -13.02 -16.21 -6.39
C ALA A 235 -12.28 -17.56 -6.33
N ASP A 236 -11.25 -17.75 -7.16
CA ASP A 236 -10.34 -18.90 -7.14
C ASP A 236 -9.22 -18.76 -6.08
N GLY A 237 -9.22 -17.66 -5.32
CA GLY A 237 -8.23 -17.33 -4.32
C GLY A 237 -6.92 -16.74 -4.87
N SER A 238 -6.81 -16.57 -6.19
CA SER A 238 -5.62 -15.97 -6.81
C SER A 238 -5.60 -14.45 -6.65
N TRP A 239 -4.41 -13.88 -6.50
CA TRP A 239 -4.24 -12.43 -6.45
C TRP A 239 -3.89 -11.88 -7.83
N SER A 240 -4.48 -10.75 -8.20
CA SER A 240 -4.14 -10.05 -9.44
C SER A 240 -4.18 -8.54 -9.27
N ALA A 241 -3.31 -7.83 -10.00
CA ALA A 241 -3.27 -6.38 -9.99
C ALA A 241 -4.57 -5.80 -10.56
N ARG A 242 -5.16 -4.88 -9.81
CA ARG A 242 -6.30 -4.09 -10.27
C ARG A 242 -5.83 -3.19 -11.41
N LYS A 243 -6.66 -3.07 -12.44
CA LYS A 243 -6.40 -2.19 -13.59
C LYS A 243 -6.95 -0.81 -13.30
#